data_AF-A0A4P6JVK1-F1
#
_entry.id   AF-A0A4P6JVK1-F1
#
_cell.length_a   1.000
_cell.length_b   1.000
_cell.length_c   1.000
_cell.angle_alpha   90.00
_cell.angle_beta   90.00
_cell.angle_gamma   90.00
#
_symmetry.space_group_name_H-M   'P 1'
#
loop_
_entity.id
_entity.type
_entity.pdbx_description
1 polymer ?
#
loop_
_entity_poly.entity_id
_entity_poly.type
_entity_poly.pdbx_seq_one_letter_code
_entity_poly.pdbx_strand_id
1 'polypeptide(L)'
;MRVADEGTELDRLVQDVQASVKYRDVCADLIRRIGAQELYKRRKFKEAVKSTRNKLHQVAGAYLVTGGHEPYTGWLSALAQAAETGKVEELRQACQQIMSNHTSTRERLPILDTFYTTLLAELAPVHSVLDLACGLNPLAIPWLPLAPGARYYACDIYVRMMAFLHDAMQLMGVPGQAWAGDILQSTPQQEVDVAFLLKIIPCLEQVDKQAGYQLLRAVRARHLVVSFPLHSLGGHSKGMLSNYERHFRELLAAEPWSWRRYEFASELVFVVSKEQ
;
A
#
# COMPACT_ATOMS: atom_id res chain seq x y z
N MET A 1 -35.11 5.89 -16.25
CA MET A 1 -35.34 6.58 -14.97
C MET A 1 -34.54 6.01 -13.77
N ARG A 2 -33.83 4.87 -13.89
CA ARG A 2 -33.01 4.31 -12.77
C ARG A 2 -31.59 4.88 -12.65
N VAL A 3 -30.97 5.29 -13.76
CA VAL A 3 -29.56 5.75 -13.77
C VAL A 3 -29.36 7.10 -13.05
N ALA A 4 -30.37 7.98 -13.06
CA ALA A 4 -30.29 9.27 -12.36
C ALA A 4 -30.46 9.14 -10.83
N ASP A 5 -31.18 8.11 -10.37
CA ASP A 5 -31.47 7.85 -8.95
C ASP A 5 -30.27 7.12 -8.28
N GLU A 6 -29.61 6.22 -9.01
CA GLU A 6 -28.41 5.50 -8.57
C GLU A 6 -27.21 6.43 -8.30
N GLY A 7 -27.03 7.48 -9.11
CA GLY A 7 -25.96 8.47 -8.89
C GLY A 7 -26.15 9.26 -7.59
N THR A 8 -27.39 9.68 -7.32
CA THR A 8 -27.74 10.44 -6.11
C THR A 8 -27.72 9.60 -4.83
N GLU A 9 -28.15 8.33 -4.89
CA GLU A 9 -28.07 7.43 -3.74
C GLU A 9 -26.63 7.03 -3.42
N LEU A 10 -25.79 6.82 -4.44
CA LEU A 10 -24.37 6.51 -4.25
C LEU A 10 -23.61 7.69 -3.62
N ASP A 11 -23.85 8.91 -4.09
CA ASP A 11 -23.26 10.12 -3.51
C ASP A 11 -23.64 10.28 -2.03
N ARG A 12 -24.91 10.06 -1.70
CA ARG A 12 -25.40 10.07 -0.33
C ARG A 12 -24.74 8.98 0.52
N LEU A 13 -24.56 7.78 -0.02
CA LEU A 13 -23.87 6.69 0.70
C LEU A 13 -22.42 7.06 1.00
N VAL A 14 -21.71 7.67 0.05
CA VAL A 14 -20.32 8.12 0.25
C VAL A 14 -20.24 9.14 1.38
N GLN A 15 -21.11 10.14 1.37
CA GLN A 15 -21.19 11.15 2.43
C GLN A 15 -21.47 10.52 3.80
N ASP A 16 -22.45 9.61 3.88
CA ASP A 16 -22.79 8.91 5.12
C ASP A 16 -21.62 8.06 5.65
N VAL A 17 -20.84 7.43 4.77
CA VAL A 17 -19.66 6.66 5.17
C VAL A 17 -18.56 7.58 5.69
N GLN A 18 -18.22 8.65 4.96
CA GLN A 18 -17.16 9.60 5.30
C GLN A 18 -17.48 10.49 6.52
N ALA A 19 -18.75 10.62 6.90
CA ALA A 19 -19.14 11.26 8.14
C ALA A 19 -18.56 10.56 9.39
N SER A 20 -18.28 9.25 9.30
CA SER A 20 -17.61 8.51 10.37
C SER A 20 -16.10 8.81 10.40
N VAL A 21 -15.57 9.15 11.58
CA VAL A 21 -14.14 9.40 11.81
C VAL A 21 -13.26 8.29 11.23
N LYS A 22 -13.67 7.03 11.38
CA LYS A 22 -12.92 5.85 10.94
C LYS A 22 -12.73 5.75 9.41
N TYR A 23 -13.65 6.30 8.61
CA TYR A 23 -13.65 6.15 7.15
C TYR A 23 -13.54 7.48 6.41
N ARG A 24 -13.46 8.60 7.13
CA ARG A 24 -13.37 9.95 6.56
C ARG A 24 -12.23 10.09 5.56
N ASP A 25 -11.09 9.47 5.86
CA ASP A 25 -9.89 9.57 5.04
C ASP A 25 -9.82 8.52 3.95
N VAL A 26 -10.73 7.56 3.90
CA VAL A 26 -10.76 6.59 2.81
C VAL A 26 -11.19 7.31 1.53
N CYS A 27 -10.46 7.07 0.44
CA CYS A 27 -10.72 7.68 -0.86
C CYS A 27 -12.14 7.37 -1.34
N ALA A 28 -12.77 8.36 -1.98
CA ALA A 28 -14.15 8.24 -2.43
C ALA A 28 -14.33 7.10 -3.43
N ASP A 29 -13.30 6.81 -4.25
CA ASP A 29 -13.32 5.76 -5.26
C ASP A 29 -13.60 4.37 -4.65
N LEU A 30 -12.87 3.99 -3.60
CA LEU A 30 -13.10 2.72 -2.91
C LEU A 30 -14.50 2.66 -2.29
N ILE A 31 -14.95 3.74 -1.66
CA ILE A 31 -16.28 3.82 -1.03
C ILE A 31 -17.36 3.70 -2.11
N ARG A 32 -17.20 4.35 -3.26
CA ARG A 32 -18.12 4.26 -4.39
C ARG A 32 -18.18 2.85 -4.96
N ARG A 33 -17.03 2.21 -5.19
CA ARG A 33 -16.95 0.83 -5.69
C ARG A 33 -17.70 -0.14 -4.79
N ILE A 34 -17.41 -0.12 -3.49
CA ILE A 34 -18.07 -1.01 -2.53
C ILE A 34 -19.55 -0.62 -2.37
N GLY A 35 -19.83 0.68 -2.26
CA GLY A 35 -21.17 1.24 -2.07
C GLY A 35 -22.13 0.87 -3.20
N ALA A 36 -21.70 0.98 -4.45
CA ALA A 36 -22.49 0.61 -5.61
C ALA A 36 -22.88 -0.88 -5.60
N GLN A 37 -21.94 -1.76 -5.23
CA GLN A 37 -22.23 -3.19 -5.10
C GLN A 37 -23.24 -3.49 -3.97
N GLU A 38 -23.12 -2.79 -2.84
CA GLU A 38 -24.03 -3.01 -1.70
C GLU A 38 -25.41 -2.38 -1.93
N LEU A 39 -25.51 -1.23 -2.60
CA LEU A 39 -26.79 -0.66 -3.02
C LEU A 39 -27.52 -1.61 -3.98
N TYR A 40 -26.80 -2.23 -4.93
CA TYR A 40 -27.39 -3.21 -5.83
C TYR A 40 -27.89 -4.47 -5.10
N LYS A 41 -27.13 -4.96 -4.11
CA LYS A 41 -27.45 -6.20 -3.38
C LYS A 41 -28.52 -6.05 -2.30
N ARG A 42 -28.74 -4.84 -1.77
CA ARG A 42 -29.54 -4.61 -0.57
C ARG A 42 -30.80 -3.82 -0.91
N ARG A 43 -31.90 -4.12 -0.21
CA ARG A 43 -33.18 -3.42 -0.41
C ARG A 43 -33.28 -2.11 0.37
N LYS A 44 -32.49 -1.94 1.42
CA LYS A 44 -32.55 -0.77 2.30
C LYS A 44 -31.21 -0.04 2.31
N PHE A 45 -31.26 1.28 2.12
CA PHE A 45 -30.10 2.16 2.16
C PHE A 45 -29.24 2.00 3.43
N LYS A 46 -29.88 1.96 4.62
CA LYS A 46 -29.17 1.77 5.89
C LYS A 46 -28.40 0.43 5.97
N GLU A 47 -28.93 -0.62 5.35
CA GLU A 47 -28.25 -1.93 5.28
C GLU A 47 -27.06 -1.88 4.33
N ALA A 48 -27.20 -1.18 3.19
CA ALA A 48 -26.10 -0.93 2.26
C ALA A 48 -24.96 -0.16 2.94
N VAL A 49 -25.25 0.97 3.61
CA VAL A 49 -24.24 1.75 4.37
C VAL A 49 -23.54 0.89 5.43
N LYS A 50 -24.28 0.11 6.21
CA LYS A 50 -23.69 -0.79 7.22
C LYS A 50 -22.77 -1.83 6.58
N SER A 51 -23.22 -2.46 5.49
CA SER A 51 -22.45 -3.47 4.77
C SER A 51 -21.18 -2.88 4.15
N THR A 52 -21.27 -1.68 3.56
CA THR A 52 -20.11 -0.93 3.04
C THR A 52 -19.09 -0.68 4.13
N ARG A 53 -19.50 -0.18 5.30
CA ARG A 53 -18.59 0.04 6.44
C ARG A 53 -17.93 -1.26 6.92
N ASN A 54 -18.67 -2.36 6.96
CA ASN A 54 -18.13 -3.67 7.35
C ASN A 54 -17.05 -4.15 6.36
N LYS A 55 -17.29 -4.00 5.05
CA LYS A 55 -16.30 -4.32 4.02
C LYS A 55 -15.08 -3.41 4.08
N LEU A 56 -15.28 -2.10 4.24
CA LEU A 56 -14.19 -1.15 4.46
C LEU A 56 -13.34 -1.52 5.68
N HIS A 57 -13.96 -1.99 6.77
CA HIS A 57 -13.21 -2.45 7.92
C HIS A 57 -12.29 -3.64 7.61
N GLN A 58 -12.76 -4.60 6.80
CA GLN A 58 -11.99 -5.78 6.41
C GLN A 58 -10.77 -5.42 5.54
N VAL A 59 -10.91 -4.43 4.66
CA VAL A 59 -9.87 -4.07 3.68
C VAL A 59 -8.93 -2.97 4.16
N ALA A 60 -9.41 -2.07 5.01
CA ALA A 60 -8.69 -0.86 5.43
C ALA A 60 -8.38 -0.85 6.94
N GLY A 61 -9.33 -1.27 7.77
CA GLY A 61 -9.36 -0.87 9.18
C GLY A 61 -8.40 -1.54 10.16
N ALA A 62 -7.35 -2.24 9.71
CA ALA A 62 -6.44 -3.00 10.57
C ALA A 62 -4.99 -2.48 10.61
N TYR A 63 -4.62 -1.54 9.74
CA TYR A 63 -3.21 -1.15 9.58
C TYR A 63 -2.79 0.11 10.33
N LEU A 64 -3.71 1.07 10.57
CA LEU A 64 -3.41 2.29 11.33
C LEU A 64 -3.59 2.06 12.84
N VAL A 65 -2.53 2.29 13.62
CA VAL A 65 -2.51 2.04 15.08
C VAL A 65 -3.37 3.05 15.84
N THR A 66 -3.40 4.31 15.39
CA THR A 66 -4.13 5.41 16.04
C THR A 66 -5.58 5.55 15.58
N GLY A 67 -6.07 4.66 14.70
CA GLY A 67 -7.48 4.61 14.32
C GLY A 67 -8.02 5.88 13.63
N GLY A 68 -7.17 6.64 12.92
CA GLY A 68 -7.56 7.88 12.23
C GLY A 68 -7.15 9.17 12.94
N HIS A 69 -6.40 9.08 14.04
CA HIS A 69 -5.89 10.22 14.83
C HIS A 69 -4.38 10.43 14.65
N GLU A 70 -3.83 10.07 13.50
CA GLU A 70 -2.41 10.20 13.21
C GLU A 70 -1.99 11.69 13.25
N PRO A 71 -0.95 12.05 14.03
CA PRO A 71 -0.50 13.44 14.18
C PRO A 71 0.39 13.87 13.01
N TYR A 72 -0.12 13.80 11.77
CA TYR A 72 0.64 14.05 10.54
C TYR A 72 1.43 15.37 10.56
N THR A 73 0.86 16.46 11.08
CA THR A 73 1.56 17.75 11.21
C THR A 73 2.76 17.65 12.16
N GLY A 74 2.62 16.94 13.27
CA GLY A 74 3.73 16.71 14.21
C GLY A 74 4.81 15.82 13.61
N TRP A 75 4.42 14.77 12.88
CA TRP A 75 5.35 13.91 12.14
C TRP A 75 6.12 14.67 11.07
N LEU A 76 5.44 15.53 10.31
CA LEU A 76 6.09 16.34 9.27
C LEU A 76 7.09 17.34 9.87
N SER A 77 6.75 17.96 11.00
CA SER A 77 7.67 18.83 11.75
C SER A 77 8.91 18.07 12.24
N ALA A 78 8.74 16.86 12.77
CA ALA A 78 9.86 16.02 13.21
C ALA A 78 10.77 15.61 12.04
N LEU A 79 10.20 15.28 10.88
CA LEU A 79 10.97 14.98 9.66
C LEU A 79 11.73 16.20 9.15
N ALA A 80 11.11 17.39 9.17
CA ALA A 80 11.76 18.63 8.73
C ALA A 80 12.96 18.95 9.62
N GLN A 81 12.79 18.89 10.94
CA GLN A 81 13.89 19.10 11.91
C GLN A 81 15.04 18.11 11.69
N ALA A 82 14.72 16.83 11.45
CA ALA A 82 15.75 15.81 11.20
C ALA A 82 16.44 16.00 9.83
N ALA A 83 15.72 16.45 8.81
CA ALA A 83 16.29 16.73 7.49
C ALA A 83 17.23 17.95 7.51
N GLU A 84 16.88 18.99 8.28
CA GLU A 84 17.68 20.22 8.43
C GLU A 84 19.07 19.97 9.01
N THR A 85 19.27 18.90 9.79
CA THR A 85 20.58 18.59 10.37
C THR A 85 21.57 18.01 9.35
N GLY A 86 21.08 17.59 8.18
CA GLY A 86 21.89 16.97 7.11
C GLY A 86 22.43 15.58 7.45
N LYS A 87 22.08 15.01 8.61
CA LYS A 87 22.55 13.70 9.05
C LYS A 87 21.53 12.63 8.71
N VAL A 88 21.90 11.71 7.82
CA VAL A 88 21.04 10.60 7.38
C VAL A 88 20.49 9.77 8.55
N GLU A 89 21.27 9.61 9.62
CA GLU A 89 20.88 8.78 10.75
C GLU A 89 19.77 9.41 11.61
N GLU A 90 19.76 10.74 11.75
CA GLU A 90 18.69 11.43 12.47
C GLU A 90 17.38 11.37 11.66
N LEU A 91 17.46 11.53 10.33
CA LEU A 91 16.33 11.34 9.43
C LEU A 91 15.78 9.90 9.50
N ARG A 92 16.67 8.89 9.48
CA ARG A 92 16.30 7.48 9.63
C ARG A 92 15.57 7.23 10.95
N GLN A 93 16.08 7.76 12.06
CA GLN A 93 15.42 7.62 13.36
C GLN A 93 14.00 8.21 13.35
N ALA A 94 13.81 9.41 12.80
CA ALA A 94 12.50 10.02 12.66
C ALA A 94 11.54 9.16 11.79
N CYS A 95 12.03 8.67 10.65
CA CYS A 95 11.27 7.76 9.78
C CYS A 95 10.85 6.48 10.51
N GLN A 96 11.76 5.81 11.23
CA GLN A 96 11.46 4.58 11.97
C GLN A 96 10.39 4.80 13.04
N GLN A 97 10.49 5.90 13.79
CA GLN A 97 9.49 6.26 14.80
C GLN A 97 8.10 6.41 14.19
N ILE A 98 8.00 7.10 13.05
CA ILE A 98 6.72 7.30 12.37
C ILE A 98 6.20 5.98 11.79
N MET A 99 7.04 5.21 11.09
CA MET A 99 6.72 3.90 10.52
C MET A 99 6.19 2.90 11.56
N SER A 100 6.54 3.05 12.85
CA SER A 100 6.02 2.22 13.93
C SER A 100 4.51 2.39 14.19
N ASN A 101 3.90 3.47 13.69
CA ASN A 101 2.46 3.77 13.85
C ASN A 101 1.58 3.08 12.80
N HIS A 102 2.16 2.26 11.92
CA HIS A 102 1.45 1.48 10.94
C HIS A 102 1.88 0.00 11.02
N THR A 103 0.93 -0.91 11.19
CA THR A 103 1.20 -2.32 11.53
C THR A 103 2.15 -2.99 10.54
N SER A 104 1.92 -2.83 9.24
CA SER A 104 2.75 -3.47 8.20
C SER A 104 4.19 -2.98 8.19
N THR A 105 4.42 -1.68 8.44
CA THR A 105 5.77 -1.08 8.42
C THR A 105 6.47 -1.31 9.75
N ARG A 106 5.74 -1.30 10.87
CA ARG A 106 6.24 -1.68 12.20
C ARG A 106 6.83 -3.09 12.19
N GLU A 107 6.15 -4.05 11.56
CA GLU A 107 6.65 -5.42 11.41
C GLU A 107 7.94 -5.52 10.58
N ARG A 108 8.21 -4.53 9.71
CA ARG A 108 9.40 -4.48 8.86
C ARG A 108 10.59 -3.80 9.53
N LEU A 109 10.36 -2.95 10.53
CA LEU A 109 11.43 -2.20 11.21
C LEU A 109 12.63 -3.07 11.63
N PRO A 110 12.45 -4.28 12.23
CA PRO A 110 13.58 -5.10 12.66
C PRO A 110 14.46 -5.64 11.52
N ILE A 111 13.96 -5.64 10.29
CA ILE A 111 14.66 -6.14 9.11
C ILE A 111 14.99 -5.02 8.11
N LEU A 112 14.64 -3.75 8.40
CA LEU A 112 14.66 -2.66 7.43
C LEU A 112 16.05 -2.38 6.86
N ASP A 113 17.10 -2.47 7.70
CA ASP A 113 18.48 -2.20 7.31
C ASP A 113 19.01 -3.16 6.22
N THR A 114 18.51 -4.40 6.22
CA THR A 114 18.91 -5.42 5.24
C THR A 114 17.86 -5.65 4.16
N PHE A 115 16.60 -5.26 4.39
CA PHE A 115 15.48 -5.57 3.50
C PHE A 115 15.71 -5.03 2.08
N TYR A 116 15.81 -3.71 1.93
CA TYR A 116 15.93 -3.08 0.61
C TYR A 116 17.28 -3.29 -0.03
N THR A 117 18.35 -3.25 0.76
CA THR A 117 19.71 -3.49 0.29
C THR A 117 19.87 -4.90 -0.27
N THR A 118 19.25 -5.91 0.34
CA THR A 118 19.26 -7.29 -0.17
C THR A 118 18.38 -7.44 -1.41
N LEU A 119 17.14 -6.94 -1.37
CA LEU A 119 16.16 -7.14 -2.46
C LEU A 119 16.55 -6.43 -3.75
N LEU A 120 17.22 -5.29 -3.65
CA LEU A 120 17.53 -4.42 -4.77
C LEU A 120 19.01 -4.41 -5.15
N ALA A 121 19.83 -5.27 -4.53
CA ALA A 121 21.28 -5.33 -4.75
C ALA A 121 21.63 -5.44 -6.25
N GLU A 122 20.91 -6.28 -6.99
CA GLU A 122 21.13 -6.51 -8.42
C GLU A 122 20.34 -5.59 -9.34
N LEU A 123 19.43 -4.79 -8.77
CA LEU A 123 18.59 -3.84 -9.51
C LEU A 123 19.12 -2.40 -9.40
N ALA A 124 20.10 -2.17 -8.51
CA ALA A 124 20.66 -0.86 -8.27
C ALA A 124 21.54 -0.39 -9.43
N PRO A 125 21.58 0.93 -9.71
CA PRO A 125 20.80 1.98 -9.04
C PRO A 125 19.35 2.05 -9.58
N VAL A 126 18.39 2.24 -8.67
CA VAL A 126 16.95 2.33 -9.03
C VAL A 126 16.58 3.77 -9.35
N HIS A 127 16.05 4.04 -10.54
CA HIS A 127 15.71 5.41 -10.99
C HIS A 127 14.23 5.74 -10.82
N SER A 128 13.37 4.74 -10.66
CA SER A 128 11.94 4.97 -10.48
C SER A 128 11.25 3.86 -9.69
N VAL A 129 10.39 4.26 -8.77
CA VAL A 129 9.64 3.36 -7.88
C VAL A 129 8.15 3.67 -7.94
N LEU A 130 7.32 2.63 -7.98
CA LEU A 130 5.87 2.69 -7.74
C LEU A 130 5.51 1.83 -6.52
N ASP A 131 5.04 2.44 -5.43
CA ASP A 131 4.62 1.74 -4.20
C ASP A 131 3.09 1.69 -4.10
N LEU A 132 2.52 0.48 -4.18
CA LEU A 132 1.08 0.23 -4.25
C LEU A 132 0.54 -0.29 -2.92
N ALA A 133 -0.49 0.39 -2.42
CA ALA A 133 -0.96 0.26 -1.04
C ALA A 133 0.22 0.44 -0.05
N CYS A 134 0.91 1.57 -0.23
CA CYS A 134 2.22 1.80 0.34
C CYS A 134 2.21 1.88 1.87
N GLY A 135 1.07 2.16 2.52
CA GLY A 135 1.05 2.50 3.93
C GLY A 135 2.04 3.62 4.23
N LEU A 136 2.83 3.48 5.31
CA LEU A 136 3.94 4.39 5.64
C LEU A 136 5.29 3.97 5.02
N ASN A 137 5.31 3.03 4.07
CA ASN A 137 6.54 2.52 3.48
C ASN A 137 7.39 3.55 2.71
N PRO A 138 6.85 4.64 2.12
CA PRO A 138 7.70 5.66 1.50
C PRO A 138 8.68 6.31 2.48
N LEU A 139 8.44 6.24 3.80
CA LEU A 139 9.42 6.69 4.80
C LEU A 139 10.68 5.80 4.87
N ALA A 140 10.69 4.65 4.18
CA ALA A 140 11.88 3.81 4.01
C ALA A 140 12.84 4.29 2.90
N ILE A 141 12.55 5.41 2.23
CA ILE A 141 13.43 6.03 1.22
C ILE A 141 14.91 6.10 1.65
N PRO A 142 15.28 6.47 2.89
CA PRO A 142 16.68 6.51 3.32
C PRO A 142 17.43 5.17 3.33
N TRP A 143 16.74 4.04 3.11
CA TRP A 143 17.32 2.69 3.00
C TRP A 143 17.31 2.14 1.57
N LEU A 144 16.68 2.85 0.63
CA LEU A 144 16.58 2.44 -0.76
C LEU A 144 17.85 2.84 -1.54
N PRO A 145 18.39 1.97 -2.41
CA PRO A 145 19.53 2.28 -3.28
C PRO A 145 19.07 3.10 -4.50
N LEU A 146 18.48 4.27 -4.24
CA LEU A 146 17.97 5.16 -5.28
C LEU A 146 19.11 5.89 -6.00
N ALA A 147 18.99 6.00 -7.32
CA ALA A 147 19.85 6.87 -8.13
C ALA A 147 19.63 8.35 -7.75
N PRO A 148 20.62 9.23 -7.93
CA PRO A 148 20.40 10.67 -7.87
C PRO A 148 19.27 11.10 -8.83
N GLY A 149 18.27 11.82 -8.32
CA GLY A 149 17.12 12.26 -9.10
C GLY A 149 16.06 11.17 -9.37
N ALA A 150 16.14 10.02 -8.71
CA ALA A 150 15.14 8.97 -8.83
C ALA A 150 13.72 9.47 -8.45
N ARG A 151 12.69 8.96 -9.13
CA ARG A 151 11.29 9.34 -8.89
C ARG A 151 10.57 8.30 -8.04
N TYR A 152 9.79 8.76 -7.06
CA TYR A 152 9.01 7.88 -6.18
C TYR A 152 7.51 8.17 -6.29
N TYR A 153 6.75 7.17 -6.70
CA TYR A 153 5.30 7.22 -6.79
C TYR A 153 4.70 6.35 -5.69
N ALA A 154 3.75 6.88 -4.93
CA ALA A 154 3.10 6.16 -3.85
C ALA A 154 1.57 6.28 -3.98
N CYS A 155 0.87 5.17 -3.80
CA CYS A 155 -0.58 5.11 -3.83
C CYS A 155 -1.10 4.30 -2.65
N ASP A 156 -2.09 4.84 -1.93
CA ASP A 156 -2.83 4.14 -0.88
C ASP A 156 -4.27 4.66 -0.84
N ILE A 157 -5.14 4.07 -0.04
CA ILE A 157 -6.55 4.48 0.04
C ILE A 157 -6.79 5.66 0.99
N TYR A 158 -5.79 6.09 1.76
CA TYR A 158 -5.94 7.12 2.80
C TYR A 158 -5.49 8.52 2.38
N VAL A 159 -6.46 9.43 2.15
CA VAL A 159 -6.24 10.81 1.66
C VAL A 159 -5.23 11.59 2.50
N ARG A 160 -5.42 11.67 3.82
CA ARG A 160 -4.50 12.44 4.69
C ARG A 160 -3.11 11.81 4.80
N MET A 161 -3.02 10.47 4.82
CA MET A 161 -1.74 9.76 4.82
C MET A 161 -0.95 10.06 3.54
N MET A 162 -1.62 10.05 2.39
CA MET A 162 -0.95 10.33 1.11
C MET A 162 -0.54 11.80 0.99
N ALA A 163 -1.33 12.75 1.49
CA ALA A 163 -0.91 14.15 1.56
C ALA A 163 0.35 14.32 2.43
N PHE A 164 0.37 13.69 3.62
CA PHE A 164 1.56 13.67 4.47
C PHE A 164 2.78 13.05 3.78
N LEU A 165 2.63 11.91 3.12
CA LEU A 165 3.72 11.23 2.43
C LEU A 165 4.24 12.03 1.23
N HIS A 166 3.37 12.79 0.55
CA HIS A 166 3.78 13.70 -0.50
C HIS A 166 4.79 14.72 0.01
N ASP A 167 4.45 15.39 1.12
CA ASP A 167 5.31 16.40 1.74
C ASP A 167 6.58 15.77 2.35
N ALA A 168 6.45 14.60 2.99
CA ALA A 168 7.59 13.88 3.55
C ALA A 168 8.63 13.50 2.49
N MET A 169 8.21 13.08 1.29
CA MET A 169 9.14 12.79 0.18
C MET A 169 9.90 14.04 -0.28
N GLN A 170 9.27 15.22 -0.27
CA GLN A 170 9.94 16.47 -0.59
C GLN A 170 11.04 16.80 0.43
N LEU A 171 10.79 16.59 1.72
CA LEU A 171 11.80 16.78 2.78
C LEU A 171 12.99 15.84 2.62
N MET A 172 12.77 14.64 2.07
CA MET A 172 13.83 13.67 1.76
C MET A 172 14.54 13.96 0.43
N GLY A 173 14.14 15.02 -0.30
CA GLY A 173 14.73 15.40 -1.58
C GLY A 173 14.41 14.45 -2.73
N VAL A 174 13.36 13.64 -2.61
CA VAL A 174 12.96 12.66 -3.63
C VAL A 174 11.77 13.19 -4.43
N PRO A 175 11.95 13.50 -5.74
CA PRO A 175 10.85 13.95 -6.58
C PRO A 175 9.82 12.84 -6.79
N GLY A 176 8.55 13.19 -6.94
CA GLY A 176 7.52 12.18 -7.04
C GLY A 176 6.12 12.65 -6.72
N GLN A 177 5.21 11.69 -6.55
CA GLN A 177 3.82 11.95 -6.21
C GLN A 177 3.30 10.88 -5.26
N ALA A 178 2.55 11.32 -4.26
CA ALA A 178 1.74 10.47 -3.40
C ALA A 178 0.29 10.88 -3.59
N TRP A 179 -0.60 9.92 -3.86
CA TRP A 179 -2.02 10.20 -4.05
C TRP A 179 -2.89 9.09 -3.48
N ALA A 180 -4.12 9.45 -3.10
CA ALA A 180 -5.07 8.47 -2.64
C ALA A 180 -5.83 7.83 -3.82
N GLY A 181 -5.98 6.51 -3.83
CA GLY A 181 -6.66 5.79 -4.92
C GLY A 181 -6.95 4.33 -4.60
N ASP A 182 -7.99 3.78 -5.23
CA ASP A 182 -8.29 2.35 -5.23
C ASP A 182 -7.57 1.66 -6.40
N ILE A 183 -6.48 0.95 -6.09
CA ILE A 183 -5.66 0.23 -7.08
C ILE A 183 -6.42 -0.90 -7.79
N LEU A 184 -7.55 -1.36 -7.26
CA LEU A 184 -8.42 -2.32 -7.92
C LEU A 184 -9.30 -1.69 -8.99
N GLN A 185 -9.58 -0.39 -8.88
CA GLN A 185 -10.39 0.35 -9.85
C GLN A 185 -9.52 0.94 -10.95
N SER A 186 -8.38 1.53 -10.58
CA SER A 186 -7.45 2.13 -11.52
C SER A 186 -6.03 1.81 -11.10
N THR A 187 -5.42 0.86 -11.81
CA THR A 187 -3.99 0.58 -11.62
C THR A 187 -3.18 1.75 -12.18
N PRO A 188 -2.21 2.30 -11.42
CA PRO A 188 -1.36 3.38 -11.91
C PRO A 188 -0.61 3.00 -13.18
N GLN A 189 -0.47 3.93 -14.12
CA GLN A 189 0.07 3.69 -15.47
C GLN A 189 1.50 4.20 -15.65
N GLN A 190 2.15 4.66 -14.58
CA GLN A 190 3.54 5.08 -14.59
C GLN A 190 4.44 3.89 -14.94
N GLU A 191 5.36 4.11 -15.87
CA GLU A 191 6.41 3.16 -16.19
C GLU A 191 7.58 3.37 -15.22
N VAL A 192 7.96 2.32 -14.50
CA VAL A 192 8.99 2.38 -13.45
C VAL A 192 9.96 1.21 -13.50
N ASP A 193 11.13 1.36 -12.88
CA ASP A 193 12.08 0.25 -12.72
C ASP A 193 11.55 -0.79 -11.75
N VAL A 194 11.04 -0.35 -10.59
CA VAL A 194 10.59 -1.23 -9.52
C VAL A 194 9.19 -0.85 -9.06
N ALA A 195 8.30 -1.83 -8.94
CA ALA A 195 7.04 -1.66 -8.22
C ALA A 195 7.00 -2.50 -6.94
N PHE A 196 6.61 -1.88 -5.83
CA PHE A 196 6.39 -2.52 -4.54
C PHE A 196 4.91 -2.93 -4.41
N LEU A 197 4.69 -4.22 -4.11
CA LEU A 197 3.40 -4.81 -3.74
C LEU A 197 3.58 -5.56 -2.42
N LEU A 198 3.79 -4.80 -1.35
CA LEU A 198 4.21 -5.37 -0.06
C LEU A 198 2.99 -5.74 0.80
N LYS A 199 2.84 -7.03 1.11
CA LYS A 199 1.75 -7.60 1.94
C LYS A 199 0.32 -7.32 1.46
N ILE A 200 0.15 -6.82 0.22
CA ILE A 200 -1.15 -6.34 -0.25
C ILE A 200 -2.01 -7.41 -0.94
N ILE A 201 -1.41 -8.35 -1.68
CA ILE A 201 -2.14 -9.34 -2.49
C ILE A 201 -3.19 -10.11 -1.68
N PRO A 202 -2.87 -10.70 -0.49
CA PRO A 202 -3.87 -11.42 0.29
C PRO A 202 -5.06 -10.56 0.71
N CYS A 203 -4.85 -9.25 0.94
CA CYS A 203 -5.92 -8.31 1.28
C CYS A 203 -6.84 -8.08 0.08
N LEU A 204 -6.27 -7.84 -1.10
CA LEU A 204 -7.04 -7.62 -2.33
C LEU A 204 -7.90 -8.84 -2.69
N GLU A 205 -7.37 -10.04 -2.50
CA GLU A 205 -8.06 -11.30 -2.82
C GLU A 205 -9.17 -11.68 -1.82
N GLN A 206 -9.30 -10.96 -0.71
CA GLN A 206 -10.52 -11.02 0.11
C GLN A 206 -11.69 -10.28 -0.55
N VAL A 207 -11.40 -9.27 -1.37
CA VAL A 207 -12.40 -8.48 -2.10
C VAL A 207 -12.70 -9.11 -3.44
N ASP A 208 -11.65 -9.44 -4.20
CA ASP A 208 -11.73 -9.99 -5.54
C ASP A 208 -10.63 -11.03 -5.74
N LYS A 209 -11.03 -12.29 -5.90
CA LYS A 209 -10.11 -13.44 -6.01
C LYS A 209 -9.13 -13.34 -7.18
N GLN A 210 -9.42 -12.53 -8.21
CA GLN A 210 -8.51 -12.34 -9.34
C GLN A 210 -7.66 -11.07 -9.23
N ALA A 211 -7.82 -10.27 -8.17
CA ALA A 211 -7.12 -9.00 -8.04
C ALA A 211 -5.60 -9.14 -8.10
N GLY A 212 -5.00 -10.11 -7.39
CA GLY A 212 -3.56 -10.34 -7.43
C GLY A 212 -3.07 -10.65 -8.84
N TYR A 213 -3.76 -11.56 -9.54
CA TYR A 213 -3.46 -11.94 -10.92
C TYR A 213 -3.53 -10.75 -11.87
N GLN A 214 -4.60 -9.96 -11.81
CA GLN A 214 -4.82 -8.82 -12.70
C GLN A 214 -3.82 -7.69 -12.42
N LEU A 215 -3.58 -7.39 -11.14
CA LEU A 215 -2.72 -6.29 -10.73
C LEU A 215 -1.27 -6.50 -11.19
N LEU A 216 -0.69 -7.68 -10.96
CA LEU A 216 0.70 -7.97 -11.35
C LEU A 216 0.95 -7.76 -12.86
N ARG A 217 -0.06 -8.04 -13.69
CA ARG A 217 0.00 -7.83 -15.14
C ARG A 217 -0.18 -6.37 -15.53
N ALA A 218 -1.14 -5.70 -14.90
CA ALA A 218 -1.48 -4.30 -15.20
C ALA A 218 -0.38 -3.30 -14.80
N VAL A 219 0.43 -3.62 -13.78
CA VAL A 219 1.53 -2.76 -13.33
C VAL A 219 2.64 -2.70 -14.38
N ARG A 220 2.97 -1.47 -14.81
CA ARG A 220 4.03 -1.19 -15.80
C ARG A 220 5.37 -0.99 -15.10
N ALA A 221 5.97 -2.06 -14.61
CA ALA A 221 7.30 -2.01 -13.99
C ALA A 221 8.23 -3.05 -14.58
N ARG A 222 9.53 -2.77 -14.67
CA ARG A 222 10.53 -3.78 -15.09
C ARG A 222 10.64 -4.91 -14.08
N HIS A 223 10.64 -4.55 -12.80
CA HIS A 223 10.72 -5.46 -11.68
C HIS A 223 9.56 -5.27 -10.72
N LEU A 224 9.05 -6.38 -10.17
CA LEU A 224 8.06 -6.37 -9.10
C LEU A 224 8.69 -6.93 -7.83
N VAL A 225 8.47 -6.26 -6.70
CA VAL A 225 8.82 -6.75 -5.38
C VAL A 225 7.52 -7.04 -4.64
N VAL A 226 7.19 -8.32 -4.54
CA VAL A 226 5.93 -8.81 -3.99
C VAL A 226 6.21 -9.47 -2.66
N SER A 227 5.54 -9.04 -1.58
CA SER A 227 5.74 -9.66 -0.26
C SER A 227 4.46 -10.19 0.37
N PHE A 228 4.63 -11.18 1.23
CA PHE A 228 3.58 -11.80 2.02
C PHE A 228 3.98 -11.79 3.51
N PRO A 229 3.04 -11.53 4.44
CA PRO A 229 3.33 -11.59 5.86
C PRO A 229 3.59 -13.04 6.31
N LEU A 230 4.56 -13.26 7.20
CA LEU A 230 4.82 -14.59 7.78
C LEU A 230 4.07 -14.88 9.09
N HIS A 231 3.41 -13.85 9.62
CA HIS A 231 2.51 -13.96 10.77
C HIS A 231 1.15 -13.40 10.37
N SER A 232 0.08 -14.10 10.75
CA SER A 232 -1.24 -13.47 10.73
C SER A 232 -1.29 -12.38 11.80
N LEU A 233 -2.15 -11.37 11.59
CA LEU A 233 -2.46 -10.35 12.61
C LEU A 233 -2.94 -10.97 13.95
N GLY A 234 -3.32 -12.26 13.96
CA GLY A 234 -3.70 -13.05 15.15
C GLY A 234 -2.67 -14.08 15.62
N GLY A 235 -1.44 -14.10 15.11
CA GLY A 235 -0.32 -14.88 15.67
C GLY A 235 -0.17 -16.34 15.21
N HIS A 236 -1.03 -16.85 14.33
CA HIS A 236 -0.83 -18.18 13.73
C HIS A 236 0.15 -18.14 12.56
N SER A 237 1.14 -19.07 12.53
CA SER A 237 2.23 -19.14 11.53
C SER A 237 2.42 -20.51 10.86
N LYS A 238 1.84 -21.60 11.38
CA LYS A 238 2.04 -22.95 10.82
C LYS A 238 1.41 -23.10 9.42
N GLY A 239 2.22 -23.43 8.42
CA GLY A 239 1.79 -23.68 7.03
C GLY A 239 1.58 -22.42 6.17
N MET A 240 1.77 -21.22 6.74
CA MET A 240 1.54 -19.96 6.06
C MET A 240 2.56 -19.71 4.94
N LEU A 241 3.84 -19.99 5.23
CA LEU A 241 4.93 -19.80 4.27
C LEU A 241 4.72 -20.65 3.01
N SER A 242 4.48 -21.95 3.18
CA SER A 242 4.27 -22.86 2.04
C SER A 242 2.99 -22.56 1.27
N ASN A 243 1.96 -22.06 1.94
CA ASN A 243 0.73 -21.61 1.29
C ASN A 243 0.96 -20.36 0.43
N TYR A 244 1.64 -19.33 0.97
CA TYR A 244 1.91 -18.11 0.19
C TYR A 244 2.90 -18.36 -0.94
N GLU A 245 3.89 -19.22 -0.76
CA GLU A 245 4.78 -19.60 -1.86
C GLU A 245 4.01 -20.33 -2.97
N ARG A 246 3.15 -21.29 -2.63
CA ARG A 246 2.32 -21.98 -3.62
C ARG A 246 1.42 -21.00 -4.35
N HIS A 247 0.73 -20.14 -3.61
CA HIS A 247 -0.15 -19.12 -4.16
C HIS A 247 0.60 -18.17 -5.12
N PHE A 248 1.78 -17.69 -4.73
CA PHE A 248 2.62 -16.86 -5.59
C PHE A 248 3.01 -17.56 -6.88
N ARG A 249 3.41 -18.85 -6.81
CA ARG A 249 3.70 -19.65 -8.00
C ARG A 249 2.48 -19.79 -8.92
N GLU A 250 1.29 -19.97 -8.36
CA GLU A 250 0.03 -20.02 -9.11
C GLU A 250 -0.26 -18.69 -9.83
N LEU A 251 -0.01 -17.54 -9.18
CA LEU A 251 -0.19 -16.21 -9.79
C LEU A 251 0.68 -15.99 -11.04
N LEU A 252 1.89 -16.55 -11.03
CA LEU A 252 2.88 -16.41 -12.11
C LEU A 252 2.97 -17.61 -13.05
N ALA A 253 2.19 -18.68 -12.85
CA ALA A 253 2.35 -19.93 -13.58
C ALA A 253 2.24 -19.80 -15.10
N ALA A 254 1.46 -18.83 -15.57
CA ALA A 254 1.26 -18.54 -16.99
C ALA A 254 2.19 -17.45 -17.55
N GLU A 255 3.05 -16.86 -16.71
CA GLU A 255 3.91 -15.75 -17.10
C GLU A 255 5.32 -16.21 -17.45
N PRO A 256 5.97 -15.60 -18.45
CA PRO A 256 7.33 -15.92 -18.85
C PRO A 256 8.39 -15.27 -17.93
N TRP A 257 7.97 -14.70 -16.80
CA TRP A 257 8.80 -13.89 -15.89
C TRP A 257 9.70 -14.77 -15.03
N SER A 258 10.94 -14.33 -14.84
CA SER A 258 11.84 -14.94 -13.87
C SER A 258 11.64 -14.31 -12.49
N TRP A 259 11.93 -15.06 -11.43
CA TRP A 259 11.81 -14.53 -10.08
C TRP A 259 12.77 -15.20 -9.10
N ARG A 260 13.04 -14.50 -7.99
CA ARG A 260 13.87 -14.95 -6.88
C ARG A 260 13.12 -14.82 -5.58
N ARG A 261 13.36 -15.75 -4.66
CA ARG A 261 12.74 -15.78 -3.34
C ARG A 261 13.73 -15.32 -2.27
N TYR A 262 13.22 -14.53 -1.35
CA TYR A 262 13.92 -14.06 -0.15
C TYR A 262 13.02 -14.30 1.07
N GLU A 263 13.62 -14.72 2.17
CA GLU A 263 12.93 -14.96 3.43
C GLU A 263 13.57 -14.12 4.52
N PHE A 264 12.76 -13.25 5.11
CA PHE A 264 13.13 -12.42 6.25
C PHE A 264 12.32 -12.85 7.47
N ALA A 265 12.71 -12.39 8.66
CA ALA A 265 12.05 -12.76 9.91
C ALA A 265 10.54 -12.50 9.93
N SER A 266 10.05 -11.45 9.23
CA SER A 266 8.63 -11.09 9.20
C SER A 266 7.97 -11.18 7.82
N GLU A 267 8.73 -11.43 6.74
CA GLU A 267 8.22 -11.36 5.36
C GLU A 267 8.82 -12.43 4.44
N LEU A 268 7.96 -13.05 3.62
CA LEU A 268 8.35 -13.80 2.44
C LEU A 268 8.27 -12.85 1.24
N VAL A 269 9.37 -12.68 0.51
CA VAL A 269 9.45 -11.71 -0.58
C VAL A 269 9.88 -12.41 -1.88
N PHE A 270 9.28 -11.98 -2.98
CA PHE A 270 9.64 -12.39 -4.32
C PHE A 270 10.02 -11.17 -5.14
N VAL A 271 11.19 -11.21 -5.77
CA VAL A 271 11.63 -10.22 -6.76
C VAL A 271 11.43 -10.83 -8.14
N VAL A 272 10.58 -10.21 -8.96
CA VAL A 272 10.17 -10.68 -10.28
C VAL A 272 10.77 -9.77 -11.35
N SER A 273 11.34 -10.33 -12.40
CA SER A 273 11.73 -9.61 -13.61
C SER A 273 10.71 -9.84 -14.72
N LYS A 274 10.04 -8.78 -15.17
CA LYS A 274 9.10 -8.83 -16.29
C LYS A 274 9.80 -8.78 -17.65
N GLU A 275 11.02 -8.27 -17.69
CA GLU A 275 11.87 -8.22 -18.89
C GLU A 275 12.58 -9.58 -19.06
N GLN A 276 12.59 -10.08 -20.31
CA GLN A 276 13.48 -11.12 -20.80
C GLN A 276 14.61 -10.48 -21.61
#